data_AF-A0A0Q9YKH4-F1
#
_entry.id   AF-A0A0Q9YKH4-F1
#
_cell.length_a   1.000
_cell.length_b   1.000
_cell.length_c   1.000
_cell.angle_alpha   90.00
_cell.angle_beta   90.00
_cell.angle_gamma   90.00
#
_symmetry.space_group_name_H-M   'P 1'
#
loop_
_entity.id
_entity.type
_entity.pdbx_description
1 polymer ?
#
loop_
_entity_poly.entity_id
_entity_poly.type
_entity_poly.pdbx_seq_one_letter_code
_entity_poly.pdbx_strand_id
1 'polypeptide(L)'
;MKRGPRHFKKTVECNSSSAQVALGIPEIVANILHQYPRYGLRGQNNLVTVSKVWHEAIKQCHLQDEPTFEKLIADCLKCPESVIQILRDDTFLPYLSEEQILKLISCHSEFAIYLLKNDFIPINQENLLILTKHHPQVAMHLFTNPKWRQTLQQMNIYLFGCQHLEIAQYILDNHLGSDLLHRREGLKTLAESSPIIARRIFNDPATYRDLTEHNLNGPKFLFKYIELLIERSNAERSKANQPSVLLQINTPEDFINHFEDLSELELSRLEVKVLGEYHSEIAMKVMQSERLFKKYCETRPYNTWVINHEAVAMCFIKTEAFREFFDYYLMSRLCENHPAALEFLFNQEDLRINMYANVFLNSDSPNLPLDKIAMPCLKDPNFRRISHDSLLVSLGTHNPEAAKFILTTKELYTKLSENSVRLICNKYPHITQQILNTQSLRELVKPAHLAILEAVIIEPFAVEISKQAKGWDLQSNKPSKEMDVDAVAKFTLKK
;
A
#
# COMPACT_ATOMS: atom_id res chain seq x y z
N MET A 1 -66.34 -23.08 -48.63
CA MET A 1 -64.97 -22.97 -48.10
C MET A 1 -64.52 -21.51 -48.15
N LYS A 2 -64.63 -20.76 -47.05
CA LYS A 2 -64.17 -19.37 -46.95
C LYS A 2 -62.82 -19.36 -46.22
N ARG A 3 -61.75 -18.89 -46.88
CA ARG A 3 -60.42 -18.69 -46.29
C ARG A 3 -60.44 -17.45 -45.40
N GLY A 4 -60.03 -17.62 -44.14
CA GLY A 4 -59.89 -16.53 -43.16
C GLY A 4 -58.71 -15.60 -43.43
N PRO A 5 -58.67 -14.42 -42.80
CA PRO A 5 -57.65 -13.40 -43.05
C PRO A 5 -56.32 -13.77 -42.40
N ARG A 6 -55.24 -13.63 -43.17
CA ARG A 6 -53.87 -13.81 -42.69
C ARG A 6 -53.49 -12.63 -41.80
N HIS A 7 -53.26 -12.89 -40.52
CA HIS A 7 -52.58 -11.95 -39.64
C HIS A 7 -51.11 -11.84 -40.06
N PHE A 8 -50.76 -10.74 -40.73
CA PHE A 8 -49.38 -10.31 -40.86
C PHE A 8 -48.92 -9.75 -39.50
N LYS A 9 -48.06 -10.49 -38.80
CA LYS A 9 -47.25 -9.94 -37.70
C LYS A 9 -46.33 -8.89 -38.32
N LYS A 10 -46.66 -7.61 -38.13
CA LYS A 10 -45.81 -6.48 -38.46
C LYS A 10 -44.66 -6.47 -37.43
N THR A 11 -43.51 -7.03 -37.80
CA THR A 11 -42.26 -6.80 -37.07
C THR A 11 -41.97 -5.31 -37.14
N VAL A 12 -42.10 -4.62 -36.01
CA VAL A 12 -41.65 -3.24 -35.88
C VAL A 12 -40.13 -3.29 -35.93
N GLU A 13 -39.56 -2.99 -37.10
CA GLU A 13 -38.15 -2.61 -37.23
C GLU A 13 -37.96 -1.35 -36.39
N CYS A 14 -37.53 -1.54 -35.14
CA CYS A 14 -37.11 -0.46 -34.29
C CYS A 14 -35.77 0.01 -34.86
N ASN A 15 -35.81 1.10 -35.66
CA ASN A 15 -34.59 1.74 -36.16
C ASN A 15 -33.66 1.99 -34.97
N SER A 16 -32.54 1.28 -34.94
CA SER A 16 -31.53 1.43 -33.90
C SER A 16 -31.08 2.88 -33.87
N SER A 17 -31.11 3.49 -32.69
CA SER A 17 -30.70 4.89 -32.58
C SER A 17 -29.23 5.02 -33.00
N SER A 18 -28.84 6.19 -33.54
CA SER A 18 -27.44 6.44 -33.90
C SER A 18 -26.48 6.22 -32.72
N ALA A 19 -26.96 6.41 -31.48
CA ALA A 19 -26.23 6.08 -30.26
C ALA A 19 -26.06 4.56 -30.06
N GLN A 20 -27.07 3.74 -30.34
CA GLN A 20 -26.93 2.27 -30.31
C GLN A 20 -25.94 1.76 -31.36
N VAL A 21 -25.95 2.36 -32.55
CA VAL A 21 -24.98 2.01 -33.61
C VAL A 21 -23.56 2.40 -33.19
N ALA A 22 -23.38 3.60 -32.63
CA ALA A 22 -22.07 4.06 -32.14
C ALA A 22 -21.54 3.19 -30.99
N LEU A 23 -22.40 2.77 -30.06
CA LEU A 23 -22.03 1.87 -28.96
C LEU A 23 -21.82 0.42 -29.38
N GLY A 24 -22.18 0.05 -30.62
CA GLY A 24 -21.82 -1.23 -31.23
C GLY A 24 -20.42 -1.26 -31.82
N ILE A 25 -19.70 -0.12 -31.84
CA ILE A 25 -18.33 -0.01 -32.38
C ILE A 25 -17.34 -0.03 -31.20
N PRO A 26 -16.54 -1.11 -31.03
CA PRO A 26 -15.64 -1.27 -29.89
C PRO A 26 -14.65 -0.11 -29.71
N GLU A 27 -14.15 0.45 -30.81
CA GLU A 27 -13.18 1.56 -30.79
C GLU A 27 -13.79 2.84 -30.22
N ILE A 28 -15.06 3.12 -30.54
CA ILE A 28 -15.78 4.28 -30.00
C ILE A 28 -16.03 4.08 -28.51
N VAL A 29 -16.50 2.89 -28.11
CA VAL A 29 -16.74 2.56 -26.71
C VAL A 29 -15.45 2.61 -25.89
N ALA A 30 -14.36 2.05 -26.41
CA ALA A 30 -13.04 2.12 -25.78
C ALA A 30 -12.56 3.57 -25.63
N ASN A 31 -12.75 4.42 -26.64
CA ASN A 31 -12.38 5.82 -26.56
C ASN A 31 -13.24 6.61 -25.56
N ILE A 32 -14.56 6.34 -25.52
CA ILE A 32 -15.44 6.95 -24.50
C ILE A 32 -15.02 6.50 -23.11
N LEU A 33 -14.81 5.20 -22.90
CA LEU A 33 -14.42 4.65 -21.59
C LEU A 33 -13.01 5.06 -21.16
N HIS A 34 -12.12 5.33 -22.11
CA HIS A 34 -10.81 5.92 -21.83
C HIS A 34 -10.91 7.34 -21.27
N GLN A 35 -11.91 8.10 -21.72
CA GLN A 35 -12.17 9.47 -21.26
C GLN A 35 -13.17 9.54 -20.10
N TYR A 36 -13.90 8.45 -19.84
CA TYR A 36 -14.91 8.39 -18.81
C TYR A 36 -14.28 8.12 -17.45
N PRO A 37 -14.61 8.89 -16.40
CA PRO A 37 -14.06 8.66 -15.07
C PRO A 37 -14.42 7.28 -14.55
N ARG A 38 -13.42 6.48 -14.15
CA ARG A 38 -13.62 5.07 -13.76
C ARG A 38 -14.58 4.89 -12.58
N TYR A 39 -14.70 5.88 -11.70
CA TYR A 39 -15.67 5.81 -10.60
C TYR A 39 -17.11 5.80 -11.08
N GLY A 40 -17.42 6.40 -12.24
CA GLY A 40 -18.77 6.35 -12.84
C GLY A 40 -19.14 4.97 -13.39
N LEU A 41 -18.22 4.00 -13.34
CA LEU A 41 -18.49 2.57 -13.57
C LEU A 41 -18.89 1.85 -12.27
N ARG A 42 -18.86 2.53 -11.12
CA ARG A 42 -19.23 2.00 -9.81
C ARG A 42 -20.47 2.73 -9.27
N GLY A 43 -21.22 2.09 -8.35
CA GLY A 43 -22.44 2.64 -7.73
C GLY A 43 -23.74 2.27 -8.45
N GLN A 44 -24.88 2.67 -7.87
CA GLN A 44 -26.24 2.38 -8.37
C GLN A 44 -26.58 3.09 -9.70
N ASN A 45 -25.82 4.12 -10.05
CA ASN A 45 -26.00 4.91 -11.28
C ASN A 45 -24.90 4.66 -12.31
N ASN A 46 -24.18 3.54 -12.22
CA ASN A 46 -23.11 3.28 -13.19
C ASN A 46 -23.67 3.10 -14.60
N LEU A 47 -22.86 3.41 -15.63
CA LEU A 47 -23.24 3.29 -17.06
C LEU A 47 -23.91 1.94 -17.39
N VAL A 48 -23.46 0.89 -16.69
CA VAL A 48 -23.89 -0.49 -16.83
C VAL A 48 -25.30 -0.73 -16.28
N THR A 49 -25.73 -0.01 -15.23
CA THR A 49 -27.07 -0.12 -14.63
C THR A 49 -28.10 0.78 -15.30
N VAL A 50 -27.68 1.95 -15.78
CA VAL A 50 -28.61 2.93 -16.38
C VAL A 50 -28.95 2.63 -17.85
N SER A 51 -28.15 1.80 -18.55
CA SER A 51 -28.40 1.46 -19.94
C SER A 51 -27.98 0.03 -20.29
N LYS A 52 -28.96 -0.77 -20.76
CA LYS A 52 -28.71 -2.11 -21.30
C LYS A 52 -27.74 -2.10 -22.48
N VAL A 53 -27.72 -1.01 -23.25
CA VAL A 53 -26.83 -0.85 -24.41
C VAL A 53 -25.37 -0.70 -23.94
N TRP A 54 -25.14 0.09 -22.90
CA TRP A 54 -23.82 0.24 -22.29
C TRP A 54 -23.37 -1.03 -21.58
N HIS A 55 -24.26 -1.73 -20.88
CA HIS A 55 -23.96 -3.03 -20.27
C HIS A 55 -23.40 -4.03 -21.30
N GLU A 56 -24.09 -4.15 -22.44
CA GLU A 56 -23.70 -5.08 -23.49
C GLU A 56 -22.41 -4.63 -24.20
N ALA A 57 -22.28 -3.33 -24.49
CA ALA A 57 -21.07 -2.76 -25.11
C ALA A 57 -19.83 -2.95 -24.22
N ILE A 58 -19.93 -2.67 -22.93
CA ILE A 58 -18.83 -2.84 -21.96
C ILE A 58 -18.44 -4.32 -21.83
N LYS A 59 -19.44 -5.21 -21.81
CA LYS A 59 -19.21 -6.67 -21.75
C LYS A 59 -18.50 -7.19 -23.00
N GLN A 60 -18.77 -6.62 -24.18
CA GLN A 60 -18.17 -7.01 -25.45
C GLN A 60 -16.79 -6.41 -25.69
N CYS A 61 -16.48 -5.24 -25.13
CA CYS A 61 -15.22 -4.54 -25.41
C CYS A 61 -13.96 -5.15 -24.78
N HIS A 62 -14.03 -6.30 -24.10
CA HIS A 62 -12.89 -6.91 -23.41
C HIS A 62 -12.08 -5.92 -22.53
N LEU A 63 -12.70 -4.84 -22.06
CA LEU A 63 -12.14 -3.92 -21.07
C LEU A 63 -12.23 -4.59 -19.69
N GLN A 64 -11.61 -5.78 -19.58
CA GLN A 64 -11.70 -6.70 -18.44
C GLN A 64 -10.67 -6.42 -17.35
N ASP A 65 -10.03 -5.27 -17.41
CA ASP A 65 -9.31 -4.80 -16.24
C ASP A 65 -10.35 -4.31 -15.23
N GLU A 66 -10.69 -5.15 -14.24
CA GLU A 66 -11.52 -4.73 -13.12
C GLU A 66 -10.95 -3.40 -12.59
N PRO A 67 -11.77 -2.33 -12.53
CA PRO A 67 -11.30 -1.04 -12.09
C PRO A 67 -10.87 -1.20 -10.63
N THR A 68 -9.56 -1.14 -10.33
CA THR A 68 -9.06 -1.18 -8.95
C THR A 68 -9.09 0.22 -8.34
N PHE A 69 -9.01 0.31 -7.00
CA PHE A 69 -8.95 1.61 -6.34
C PHE A 69 -7.64 2.36 -6.66
N GLU A 70 -6.54 1.63 -6.87
CA GLU A 70 -5.24 2.17 -7.27
C GLU A 70 -5.31 2.83 -8.65
N LYS A 71 -6.08 2.23 -9.58
CA LYS A 71 -6.34 2.82 -10.89
C LYS A 71 -7.16 4.11 -10.77
N LEU A 72 -8.13 4.16 -9.85
CA LEU A 72 -8.87 5.39 -9.55
C LEU A 72 -7.96 6.50 -9.01
N ILE A 73 -7.04 6.17 -8.09
CA ILE A 73 -6.03 7.11 -7.58
C ILE A 73 -5.13 7.62 -8.72
N ALA A 74 -4.66 6.73 -9.59
CA ALA A 74 -3.84 7.10 -10.75
C ALA A 74 -4.57 8.07 -11.70
N ASP A 75 -5.87 7.89 -11.89
CA ASP A 75 -6.69 8.80 -12.70
C ASP A 75 -6.90 10.15 -11.99
N CYS A 76 -7.14 10.14 -10.67
CA CYS A 76 -7.26 11.36 -9.87
C CYS A 76 -5.98 12.19 -9.85
N LEU A 77 -4.80 11.56 -9.89
CA LEU A 77 -3.52 12.28 -9.99
C LEU A 77 -3.33 12.97 -11.34
N LYS A 78 -3.98 12.48 -12.41
CA LYS A 78 -3.98 13.13 -13.74
C LYS A 78 -5.03 14.24 -13.84
N CYS A 79 -6.16 14.08 -13.16
CA CYS A 79 -7.28 15.02 -13.15
C CYS A 79 -7.77 15.24 -11.71
N PRO A 80 -7.08 16.08 -10.91
CA PRO A 80 -7.38 16.30 -9.49
C PRO A 80 -8.81 16.75 -9.23
N GLU A 81 -9.44 17.48 -10.16
CA GLU A 81 -10.82 17.94 -10.05
C GLU A 81 -11.82 16.79 -9.94
N SER A 82 -11.48 15.61 -10.48
CA SER A 82 -12.29 14.39 -10.36
C SER A 82 -12.47 13.97 -8.91
N VAL A 83 -11.52 14.27 -8.03
CA VAL A 83 -11.62 13.99 -6.58
C VAL A 83 -12.86 14.66 -6.00
N ILE A 84 -13.06 15.94 -6.31
CA ILE A 84 -14.21 16.70 -5.80
C ILE A 84 -15.52 16.12 -6.35
N GLN A 85 -15.55 15.71 -7.62
CA GLN A 85 -16.73 15.09 -8.21
C GLN A 85 -17.08 13.75 -7.54
N ILE A 86 -16.08 12.92 -7.25
CA ILE A 86 -16.24 11.66 -6.52
C ILE A 86 -16.77 11.91 -5.12
N LEU A 87 -16.16 12.86 -4.39
CA LEU A 87 -16.53 13.16 -3.01
C LEU A 87 -17.90 13.84 -2.88
N ARG A 88 -18.49 14.34 -3.97
CA ARG A 88 -19.87 14.85 -3.99
C ARG A 88 -20.93 13.77 -4.16
N ASP A 89 -20.54 12.59 -4.63
CA ASP A 89 -21.48 11.52 -4.97
C ASP A 89 -21.90 10.76 -3.71
N ASP A 90 -23.06 11.16 -3.16
CA ASP A 90 -23.68 10.51 -2.00
C ASP A 90 -23.99 9.03 -2.24
N THR A 91 -24.09 8.59 -3.50
CA THR A 91 -24.32 7.19 -3.82
C THR A 91 -23.03 6.37 -3.81
N PHE A 92 -21.87 7.00 -4.02
CA PHE A 92 -20.59 6.31 -4.04
C PHE A 92 -19.88 6.33 -2.69
N LEU A 93 -20.03 7.41 -1.92
CA LEU A 93 -19.37 7.58 -0.61
C LEU A 93 -19.59 6.42 0.38
N PRO A 94 -20.78 5.81 0.52
CA PRO A 94 -20.97 4.68 1.44
C PRO A 94 -20.14 3.44 1.12
N TYR A 95 -19.53 3.39 -0.08
CA TYR A 95 -18.68 2.30 -0.54
C TYR A 95 -17.19 2.56 -0.29
N LEU A 96 -16.82 3.72 0.29
CA LEU A 96 -15.45 4.11 0.59
C LEU A 96 -15.18 4.06 2.11
N SER A 97 -14.01 3.57 2.50
CA SER A 97 -13.51 3.71 3.88
C SER A 97 -12.91 5.11 4.12
N GLU A 98 -12.76 5.52 5.40
CA GLU A 98 -12.02 6.73 5.79
C GLU A 98 -10.64 6.82 5.11
N GLU A 99 -9.87 5.74 5.15
CA GLU A 99 -8.54 5.67 4.52
C GLU A 99 -8.60 5.91 3.01
N GLN A 100 -9.61 5.36 2.32
CA GLN A 100 -9.81 5.57 0.88
C GLN A 100 -10.21 7.01 0.57
N ILE A 101 -11.05 7.62 1.41
CA ILE A 101 -11.42 9.04 1.31
C ILE A 101 -10.18 9.92 1.47
N LEU A 102 -9.33 9.65 2.47
CA LEU A 102 -8.08 10.39 2.67
C LEU A 102 -7.11 10.22 1.49
N LYS A 103 -7.01 9.04 0.90
CA LYS A 103 -6.21 8.80 -0.33
C LYS A 103 -6.76 9.58 -1.54
N LEU A 104 -8.08 9.72 -1.67
CA LEU A 104 -8.67 10.56 -2.71
C LEU A 104 -8.34 12.04 -2.46
N ILE A 105 -8.55 12.53 -1.23
CA ILE A 105 -8.24 13.92 -0.86
C ILE A 105 -6.76 14.22 -1.13
N SER A 106 -5.84 13.30 -0.82
CA SER A 106 -4.40 13.52 -1.01
C SER A 106 -3.99 13.69 -2.48
N CYS A 107 -4.86 13.36 -3.44
CA CYS A 107 -4.64 13.66 -4.86
C CYS A 107 -4.90 15.13 -5.22
N HIS A 108 -5.61 15.89 -4.38
CA HIS A 108 -6.00 17.28 -4.63
C HIS A 108 -5.46 18.24 -3.54
N SER A 109 -4.34 18.90 -3.83
CA SER A 109 -3.57 19.66 -2.82
C SER A 109 -4.35 20.80 -2.16
N GLU A 110 -5.10 21.58 -2.93
CA GLU A 110 -5.84 22.76 -2.46
C GLU A 110 -6.97 22.36 -1.52
N PHE A 111 -7.70 21.28 -1.88
CA PHE A 111 -8.76 20.74 -1.04
C PHE A 111 -8.20 20.12 0.24
N ALA A 112 -7.10 19.37 0.15
CA ALA A 112 -6.39 18.84 1.31
C ALA A 112 -5.96 19.96 2.28
N ILE A 113 -5.35 21.04 1.76
CA ILE A 113 -4.95 22.21 2.56
C ILE A 113 -6.18 22.90 3.16
N TYR A 114 -7.27 23.03 2.41
CA TYR A 114 -8.52 23.60 2.94
C TYR A 114 -9.06 22.79 4.13
N LEU A 115 -9.09 21.46 4.02
CA LEU A 115 -9.57 20.61 5.11
C LEU A 115 -8.65 20.69 6.34
N LEU A 116 -7.33 20.78 6.14
CA LEU A 116 -6.37 20.98 7.22
C LEU A 116 -6.51 22.33 7.93
N LYS A 117 -6.85 23.39 7.21
CA LYS A 117 -7.05 24.72 7.80
C LYS A 117 -8.28 24.78 8.70
N ASN A 118 -9.29 23.97 8.39
CA ASN A 118 -10.58 23.97 9.07
C ASN A 118 -10.78 22.76 9.99
N ASP A 119 -9.73 22.01 10.31
CA ASP A 119 -9.74 20.85 11.22
C ASP A 119 -10.73 19.73 10.87
N PHE A 120 -11.05 19.54 9.59
CA PHE A 120 -11.95 18.46 9.17
C PHE A 120 -11.25 17.08 9.12
N ILE A 121 -9.92 17.06 9.20
CA ILE A 121 -9.12 15.83 9.15
C ILE A 121 -8.86 15.32 10.57
N PRO A 122 -9.15 14.05 10.88
CA PRO A 122 -8.82 13.47 12.17
C PRO A 122 -7.32 13.54 12.44
N ILE A 123 -6.96 14.01 13.64
CA ILE A 123 -5.57 14.29 14.00
C ILE A 123 -4.91 13.00 14.49
N ASN A 124 -4.24 12.30 13.57
CA ASN A 124 -3.25 11.28 13.90
C ASN A 124 -2.14 11.26 12.84
N GLN A 125 -0.99 10.68 13.18
CA GLN A 125 0.18 10.70 12.30
C GLN A 125 -0.04 9.95 10.98
N GLU A 126 -0.78 8.84 11.00
CA GLU A 126 -1.04 7.99 9.83
C GLU A 126 -1.90 8.72 8.79
N ASN A 127 -2.99 9.35 9.22
CA ASN A 127 -3.89 10.14 8.37
C ASN A 127 -3.15 11.31 7.73
N LEU A 128 -2.28 11.99 8.50
CA LEU A 128 -1.48 13.09 7.96
C LEU A 128 -0.46 12.59 6.92
N LEU A 129 0.19 11.44 7.15
CA LEU A 129 1.10 10.84 6.17
C LEU A 129 0.38 10.43 4.87
N ILE A 130 -0.85 9.90 4.96
CA ILE A 130 -1.67 9.60 3.78
C ILE A 130 -1.97 10.89 3.02
N LEU A 131 -2.34 11.95 3.73
CA LEU A 131 -2.74 13.22 3.16
C LEU A 131 -1.59 13.95 2.45
N THR A 132 -0.37 13.87 2.99
CA THR A 132 0.82 14.52 2.43
C THR A 132 1.49 13.74 1.31
N LYS A 133 1.08 12.50 1.07
CA LYS A 133 1.80 11.53 0.21
C LYS A 133 2.14 12.04 -1.19
N HIS A 134 1.22 12.75 -1.86
CA HIS A 134 1.38 13.12 -3.27
C HIS A 134 1.87 14.54 -3.51
N HIS A 135 1.68 15.45 -2.54
CA HIS A 135 1.92 16.88 -2.75
C HIS A 135 2.77 17.46 -1.61
N PRO A 136 4.03 17.87 -1.86
CA PRO A 136 4.90 18.43 -0.83
C PRO A 136 4.36 19.74 -0.24
N GLN A 137 3.53 20.48 -0.98
CA GLN A 137 2.92 21.73 -0.49
C GLN A 137 1.97 21.47 0.69
N VAL A 138 1.31 20.31 0.74
CA VAL A 138 0.46 19.91 1.86
C VAL A 138 1.31 19.68 3.12
N ALA A 139 2.42 18.94 2.98
CA ALA A 139 3.37 18.75 4.08
C ALA A 139 3.98 20.09 4.53
N MET A 140 4.39 20.94 3.59
CA MET A 140 4.93 22.26 3.90
C MET A 140 3.92 23.14 4.64
N HIS A 141 2.63 23.04 4.30
CA HIS A 141 1.57 23.73 5.05
C HIS A 141 1.53 23.30 6.52
N LEU A 142 1.66 22.00 6.82
CA LEU A 142 1.75 21.50 8.19
C LEU A 142 2.97 22.07 8.93
N PHE A 143 4.12 22.11 8.27
CA PHE A 143 5.36 22.60 8.87
C PHE A 143 5.43 24.12 9.03
N THR A 144 4.65 24.88 8.27
CA THR A 144 4.65 26.36 8.33
C THR A 144 3.52 26.91 9.20
N ASN A 145 2.42 26.17 9.36
CA ASN A 145 1.31 26.56 10.20
C ASN A 145 1.64 26.39 11.70
N PRO A 146 1.58 27.46 12.52
CA PRO A 146 1.92 27.39 13.95
C PRO A 146 1.10 26.37 14.74
N LYS A 147 -0.18 26.20 14.39
CA LYS A 147 -1.08 25.24 15.04
C LYS A 147 -0.59 23.81 14.83
N TRP A 148 -0.24 23.47 13.60
CA TRP A 148 0.25 22.15 13.24
C TRP A 148 1.67 21.90 13.75
N ARG A 149 2.53 22.93 13.83
CA ARG A 149 3.87 22.78 14.41
C ARG A 149 3.85 22.21 15.83
N GLN A 150 2.92 22.66 16.67
CA GLN A 150 2.82 22.13 18.04
C GLN A 150 2.40 20.65 18.04
N THR A 151 1.41 20.28 17.22
CA THR A 151 0.99 18.89 17.05
C THR A 151 2.12 18.00 16.52
N LEU A 152 2.91 18.50 15.57
CA LEU A 152 4.02 17.77 14.96
C LEU A 152 5.19 17.52 15.93
N GLN A 153 5.34 18.29 17.02
CA GLN A 153 6.40 18.05 18.01
C GLN A 153 6.29 16.69 18.70
N GLN A 154 5.09 16.09 18.69
CA GLN A 154 4.80 14.78 19.28
C GLN A 154 4.86 13.65 18.24
N MET A 155 5.12 13.98 16.97
CA MET A 155 5.12 13.03 15.86
C MET A 155 6.53 12.82 15.32
N ASN A 156 6.75 11.67 14.69
CA ASN A 156 7.98 11.44 13.93
C ASN A 156 7.91 12.20 12.59
N ILE A 157 8.37 13.46 12.62
CA ILE A 157 8.35 14.37 11.46
C ILE A 157 9.21 13.88 10.29
N TYR A 158 10.18 13.01 10.56
CA TYR A 158 11.11 12.50 9.55
C TYR A 158 10.40 11.64 8.51
N LEU A 159 9.30 10.96 8.88
CA LEU A 159 8.47 10.19 7.95
C LEU A 159 7.87 11.05 6.83
N PHE A 160 7.61 12.34 7.08
CA PHE A 160 7.16 13.26 6.03
C PHE A 160 8.29 13.62 5.05
N GLY A 161 9.52 13.74 5.55
CA GLY A 161 10.69 13.96 4.68
C GLY A 161 11.02 12.75 3.81
N CYS A 162 10.70 11.53 4.26
CA CYS A 162 10.83 10.33 3.43
C CYS A 162 9.88 10.34 2.21
N GLN A 163 8.83 11.15 2.20
CA GLN A 163 7.89 11.25 1.07
C GLN A 163 8.37 12.20 -0.02
N HIS A 164 9.02 13.31 0.37
CA HIS A 164 9.40 14.39 -0.53
C HIS A 164 10.78 14.96 -0.18
N LEU A 165 11.65 15.09 -1.17
CA LEU A 165 13.04 15.56 -0.99
C LEU A 165 13.09 16.97 -0.40
N GLU A 166 12.20 17.86 -0.84
CA GLU A 166 12.09 19.24 -0.39
C GLU A 166 11.73 19.32 1.10
N ILE A 167 10.91 18.39 1.57
CA ILE A 167 10.52 18.30 2.99
C ILE A 167 11.69 17.76 3.81
N ALA A 168 12.40 16.73 3.33
CA ALA A 168 13.61 16.25 4.00
C ALA A 168 14.67 17.37 4.12
N GLN A 169 14.90 18.13 3.05
CA GLN A 169 15.81 19.28 3.05
C GLN A 169 15.35 20.33 4.06
N TYR A 170 14.07 20.70 4.04
CA TYR A 170 13.52 21.67 4.98
C TYR A 170 13.68 21.24 6.45
N ILE A 171 13.48 19.96 6.76
CA ILE A 171 13.70 19.39 8.10
C ILE A 171 15.16 19.54 8.52
N LEU A 172 16.11 19.25 7.62
CA LEU A 172 17.54 19.38 7.89
C LEU A 172 17.99 20.84 8.04
N ASP A 173 17.51 21.73 7.16
CA ASP A 173 17.86 23.16 7.15
C ASP A 173 17.39 23.89 8.40
N ASN A 174 16.22 23.50 8.92
CA ASN A 174 15.61 24.14 10.08
C ASN A 174 15.86 23.36 11.39
N HIS A 175 16.66 22.29 11.33
CA HIS A 175 16.96 21.40 12.47
C HIS A 175 15.70 20.97 13.23
N LEU A 176 14.64 20.61 12.49
CA LEU A 176 13.38 20.21 13.12
C LEU A 176 13.56 18.85 13.82
N GLY A 177 12.87 18.69 14.95
CA GLY A 177 12.93 17.51 15.82
C GLY A 177 13.18 17.90 17.28
N SER A 178 12.28 17.54 18.19
CA SER A 178 12.26 18.02 19.58
C SER A 178 13.11 17.17 20.54
N ASP A 179 13.32 15.89 20.24
CA ASP A 179 14.08 14.95 21.09
C ASP A 179 15.31 14.40 20.36
N LEU A 180 16.45 14.37 21.06
CA LEU A 180 17.73 13.84 20.58
C LEU A 180 17.63 12.38 20.16
N LEU A 181 16.89 11.55 20.92
CA LEU A 181 16.76 10.12 20.59
C LEU A 181 15.95 9.92 19.31
N HIS A 182 14.81 10.61 19.20
CA HIS A 182 13.95 10.60 18.02
C HIS A 182 14.64 11.26 16.81
N ARG A 183 15.50 12.25 17.05
CA ARG A 183 16.31 12.89 16.01
C ARG A 183 17.34 11.93 15.43
N ARG A 184 18.09 11.20 16.26
CA ARG A 184 19.10 10.25 15.77
C ARG A 184 18.45 9.18 14.88
N GLU A 185 17.38 8.56 15.35
CA GLU A 185 16.67 7.53 14.58
C GLU A 185 16.01 8.10 13.32
N GLY A 186 15.34 9.26 13.45
CA GLY A 186 14.70 9.92 12.33
C GLY A 186 15.66 10.38 11.23
N LEU A 187 16.87 10.83 11.59
CA LEU A 187 17.92 11.15 10.62
C LEU A 187 18.43 9.90 9.90
N LYS A 188 18.51 8.74 10.58
CA LYS A 188 18.81 7.47 9.90
C LYS A 188 17.71 7.13 8.90
N THR A 189 16.44 7.23 9.28
CA THR A 189 15.31 6.96 8.38
C THR A 189 15.32 7.92 7.17
N LEU A 190 15.61 9.20 7.37
CA LEU A 190 15.77 10.16 6.27
C LEU A 190 16.93 9.79 5.34
N ALA A 191 18.10 9.48 5.90
CA ALA A 191 19.26 9.09 5.12
C ALA A 191 18.94 7.86 4.26
N GLU A 192 18.27 6.86 4.83
CA GLU A 192 17.86 5.65 4.12
C GLU A 192 16.79 5.90 3.04
N SER A 193 16.04 7.01 3.10
CA SER A 193 14.99 7.29 2.12
C SER A 193 15.52 7.82 0.78
N SER A 194 16.70 8.46 0.76
CA SER A 194 17.22 9.12 -0.44
C SER A 194 18.75 9.20 -0.44
N PRO A 195 19.43 8.80 -1.54
CA PRO A 195 20.89 8.93 -1.64
C PRO A 195 21.37 10.39 -1.58
N ILE A 196 20.53 11.35 -2.01
CA ILE A 196 20.84 12.78 -1.92
C ILE A 196 20.89 13.22 -0.46
N ILE A 197 19.94 12.77 0.36
CA ILE A 197 19.89 13.07 1.79
C ILE A 197 21.01 12.33 2.54
N ALA A 198 21.25 11.05 2.23
CA ALA A 198 22.37 10.29 2.76
C ALA A 198 23.71 10.97 2.49
N ARG A 199 23.95 11.42 1.25
CA ARG A 199 25.17 12.15 0.86
C ARG A 199 25.29 13.48 1.59
N ARG A 200 24.18 14.20 1.77
CA ARG A 200 24.16 15.45 2.54
C ARG A 200 24.57 15.22 3.99
N ILE A 201 24.03 14.18 4.63
CA ILE A 201 24.37 13.78 6.01
C ILE A 201 25.83 13.28 6.08
N PHE A 202 26.28 12.51 5.09
CA PHE A 202 27.66 12.06 4.96
C PHE A 202 28.66 13.23 4.91
N ASN A 203 28.29 14.32 4.23
CA ASN A 203 29.11 15.53 4.13
C ASN A 203 29.02 16.46 5.35
N ASP A 204 28.21 16.13 6.36
CA ASP A 204 28.19 16.81 7.65
C ASP A 204 28.93 15.97 8.70
N PRO A 205 30.19 16.29 9.04
CA PRO A 205 31.00 15.47 9.94
C PRO A 205 30.42 15.32 11.34
N ALA A 206 29.65 16.31 11.83
CA ALA A 206 29.06 16.26 13.16
C ALA A 206 27.92 15.24 13.20
N THR A 207 26.98 15.35 12.26
CA THR A 207 25.85 14.41 12.14
C THR A 207 26.33 13.02 11.76
N TYR A 208 27.29 12.90 10.83
CA TYR A 208 27.87 11.61 10.45
C TYR A 208 28.46 10.84 11.64
N ARG A 209 29.21 11.53 12.49
CA ARG A 209 29.81 10.93 13.70
C ARG A 209 28.73 10.50 14.69
N ASP A 210 27.70 11.32 14.88
CA ASP A 210 26.58 11.00 15.77
C ASP A 210 25.81 9.75 15.32
N LEU A 211 25.66 9.57 14.00
CA LEU A 211 24.97 8.42 13.42
C LEU A 211 25.82 7.16 13.29
N THR A 212 27.14 7.23 13.56
CA THR A 212 28.04 6.09 13.43
C THR A 212 27.70 5.01 14.47
N GLU A 213 27.62 3.75 14.03
CA GLU A 213 27.36 2.62 14.92
C GLU A 213 28.64 2.17 15.62
N HIS A 214 28.55 1.73 16.88
CA HIS A 214 29.74 1.33 17.65
C HIS A 214 30.53 0.15 17.04
N ASN A 215 29.86 -0.69 16.26
CA ASN A 215 30.43 -1.92 15.68
C ASN A 215 30.53 -1.88 14.15
N LEU A 216 30.28 -0.72 13.53
CA LEU A 216 30.44 -0.52 12.10
C LEU A 216 31.47 0.59 11.88
N ASN A 217 32.22 0.49 10.79
CA ASN A 217 32.93 1.65 10.29
C ASN A 217 31.89 2.58 9.65
N GLY A 218 31.19 3.40 10.43
CA GLY A 218 30.25 4.41 9.93
C GLY A 218 28.76 4.10 10.22
N PRO A 219 27.85 4.99 9.78
CA PRO A 219 26.42 4.85 9.98
C PRO A 219 25.84 3.75 9.08
N LYS A 220 24.79 3.07 9.55
CA LYS A 220 24.18 1.93 8.83
C LYS A 220 23.75 2.27 7.40
N PHE A 221 23.18 3.47 7.17
CA PHE A 221 22.74 3.90 5.85
C PHE A 221 23.86 3.95 4.81
N LEU A 222 25.13 4.08 5.24
CA LEU A 222 26.27 4.09 4.33
C LEU A 222 26.34 2.77 3.54
N PHE A 223 26.04 1.66 4.20
CA PHE A 223 26.05 0.33 3.60
C PHE A 223 24.86 0.09 2.67
N LYS A 224 23.83 0.93 2.72
CA LYS A 224 22.74 0.93 1.74
C LYS A 224 23.17 1.52 0.40
N TYR A 225 24.09 2.49 0.41
CA TYR A 225 24.56 3.22 -0.77
C TYR A 225 26.03 2.91 -1.03
N ILE A 226 26.30 1.86 -1.83
CA ILE A 226 27.67 1.39 -2.12
C ILE A 226 28.53 2.52 -2.70
N GLU A 227 27.96 3.42 -3.49
CA GLU A 227 28.66 4.59 -4.02
C GLU A 227 29.25 5.48 -2.90
N LEU A 228 28.55 5.63 -1.77
CA LEU A 228 29.05 6.41 -0.63
C LEU A 228 30.14 5.64 0.14
N LEU A 229 30.06 4.31 0.20
CA LEU A 229 31.14 3.47 0.74
C LEU A 229 32.42 3.61 -0.10
N ILE A 230 32.28 3.58 -1.43
CA ILE A 230 33.38 3.75 -2.37
C ILE A 230 33.99 5.15 -2.22
N GLU A 231 33.15 6.20 -2.21
CA GLU A 231 33.59 7.59 -2.00
C GLU A 231 34.37 7.75 -0.69
N ARG A 232 33.88 7.14 0.39
CA ARG A 232 34.58 7.15 1.67
C ARG A 232 35.92 6.42 1.60
N SER A 233 35.96 5.21 1.04
CA SER A 233 37.20 4.45 0.90
C SER A 233 38.23 5.23 0.07
N ASN A 234 37.80 5.87 -1.02
CA ASN A 234 38.67 6.70 -1.85
C ASN A 234 39.18 7.94 -1.11
N ALA A 235 38.35 8.58 -0.29
CA ALA A 235 38.75 9.70 0.55
C ALA A 235 39.75 9.28 1.65
N GLU A 236 39.60 8.09 2.23
CA GLU A 236 40.53 7.53 3.21
C GLU A 236 41.87 7.13 2.56
N ARG A 237 41.84 6.47 1.40
CA ARG A 237 43.05 6.14 0.62
C ARG A 237 43.85 7.39 0.24
N SER A 238 43.16 8.44 -0.20
CA SER A 238 43.78 9.72 -0.55
C SER A 238 44.50 10.37 0.64
N LYS A 239 44.03 10.13 1.88
CA LYS A 239 44.68 10.60 3.10
C LYS A 239 45.84 9.72 3.54
N ALA A 240 45.79 8.42 3.25
CA ALA A 240 46.75 7.44 3.74
C ALA A 240 48.03 7.30 2.88
N ASN A 241 48.12 7.95 1.71
CA ASN A 241 49.23 7.80 0.76
C ASN A 241 49.57 6.32 0.42
N GLN A 242 48.60 5.42 0.49
CA GLN A 242 48.83 4.00 0.25
C GLN A 242 48.85 3.69 -1.25
N PRO A 243 49.79 2.86 -1.74
CA PRO A 243 49.83 2.45 -3.15
C PRO A 243 48.56 1.69 -3.55
N SER A 244 48.00 2.05 -4.70
CA SER A 244 46.75 1.59 -5.30
C SER A 244 46.78 0.14 -5.82
N VAL A 245 47.48 -0.77 -5.15
CA VAL A 245 47.62 -2.18 -5.59
C VAL A 245 46.33 -2.98 -5.32
N LEU A 246 45.45 -2.47 -4.48
CA LEU A 246 44.15 -3.07 -4.21
C LEU A 246 43.12 -2.54 -5.20
N LEU A 247 42.60 -3.44 -6.05
CA LEU A 247 41.43 -3.38 -6.92
C LEU A 247 40.83 -1.95 -7.10
N GLN A 248 40.92 -1.43 -8.32
CA GLN A 248 40.26 -0.17 -8.69
C GLN A 248 38.73 -0.37 -8.68
N ILE A 249 38.12 -0.14 -7.53
CA ILE A 249 36.67 -0.19 -7.34
C ILE A 249 36.15 1.22 -7.47
N ASN A 250 35.54 1.53 -8.61
CA ASN A 250 35.02 2.86 -8.91
C ASN A 250 33.49 2.87 -8.99
N THR A 251 32.88 1.71 -9.20
CA THR A 251 31.43 1.55 -9.34
C THR A 251 30.86 0.55 -8.34
N PRO A 252 29.56 0.64 -7.99
CA PRO A 252 28.89 -0.40 -7.22
C PRO A 252 29.01 -1.80 -7.83
N GLU A 253 28.97 -1.89 -9.17
CA GLU A 253 29.12 -3.14 -9.90
C GLU A 253 30.52 -3.75 -9.70
N ASP A 254 31.57 -2.93 -9.75
CA ASP A 254 32.93 -3.39 -9.45
C ASP A 254 33.02 -3.94 -8.02
N PHE A 255 32.41 -3.24 -7.06
CA PHE A 255 32.37 -3.66 -5.66
C PHE A 255 31.72 -5.03 -5.50
N ILE A 256 30.56 -5.24 -6.15
CA ILE A 256 29.82 -6.51 -6.10
C ILE A 256 30.61 -7.62 -6.79
N ASN A 257 31.17 -7.35 -7.96
CA ASN A 257 31.92 -8.35 -8.74
C ASN A 257 33.15 -8.84 -7.98
N HIS A 258 33.87 -7.93 -7.34
CA HIS A 258 35.07 -8.21 -6.55
C HIS A 258 34.80 -8.45 -5.07
N PHE A 259 33.53 -8.64 -4.66
CA PHE A 259 33.18 -8.79 -3.25
C PHE A 259 33.92 -9.92 -2.55
N GLU A 260 34.16 -11.05 -3.22
CA GLU A 260 34.92 -12.16 -2.61
C GLU A 260 36.34 -11.74 -2.24
N ASP A 261 37.04 -11.07 -3.16
CA ASP A 261 38.40 -10.57 -2.94
C ASP A 261 38.41 -9.50 -1.85
N LEU A 262 37.43 -8.60 -1.85
CA LEU A 262 37.27 -7.56 -0.84
C LEU A 262 36.97 -8.11 0.55
N SER A 263 36.22 -9.21 0.62
CA SER A 263 35.89 -9.86 1.88
C SER A 263 37.12 -10.48 2.56
N GLU A 264 38.23 -10.65 1.85
CA GLU A 264 39.51 -11.06 2.43
C GLU A 264 40.34 -9.89 2.96
N LEU A 265 39.91 -8.65 2.67
CA LEU A 265 40.65 -7.42 2.92
C LEU A 265 40.02 -6.55 4.03
N GLU A 266 39.44 -7.18 5.06
CA GLU A 266 39.03 -6.56 6.34
C GLU A 266 37.56 -6.15 6.55
N LEU A 267 36.60 -6.59 5.71
CA LEU A 267 35.19 -6.43 6.09
C LEU A 267 34.83 -7.28 7.32
N SER A 268 34.32 -6.65 8.36
CA SER A 268 33.84 -7.36 9.55
C SER A 268 32.59 -8.18 9.25
N ARG A 269 32.34 -9.20 10.08
CA ARG A 269 31.11 -10.02 9.98
C ARG A 269 29.84 -9.16 10.03
N LEU A 270 29.85 -8.08 10.81
CA LEU A 270 28.69 -7.20 10.95
C LEU A 270 28.50 -6.32 9.70
N GLU A 271 29.57 -5.83 9.09
CA GLU A 271 29.48 -5.06 7.84
C GLU A 271 28.98 -5.92 6.69
N VAL A 272 29.47 -7.17 6.57
CA VAL A 272 28.93 -8.12 5.56
C VAL A 272 27.47 -8.43 5.84
N LYS A 273 27.08 -8.60 7.12
CA LYS A 273 25.67 -8.76 7.49
C LYS A 273 24.84 -7.58 7.00
N VAL A 274 25.23 -6.34 7.32
CA VAL A 274 24.48 -5.14 6.94
C VAL A 274 24.48 -4.92 5.43
N LEU A 275 25.59 -5.18 4.74
CA LEU A 275 25.64 -5.14 3.28
C LEU A 275 24.64 -6.12 2.66
N GLY A 276 24.60 -7.37 3.14
CA GLY A 276 23.64 -8.36 2.69
C GLY A 276 22.19 -8.08 3.11
N GLU A 277 21.94 -7.16 4.06
CA GLU A 277 20.58 -6.70 4.40
C GLU A 277 20.02 -5.72 3.36
N TYR A 278 20.89 -5.00 2.64
CA TYR A 278 20.50 -4.02 1.62
C TYR A 278 20.75 -4.49 0.18
N HIS A 279 21.74 -5.36 -0.04
CA HIS A 279 22.20 -5.79 -1.36
C HIS A 279 22.08 -7.30 -1.50
N SER A 280 21.06 -7.72 -2.25
CA SER A 280 20.75 -9.13 -2.47
C SER A 280 21.88 -9.90 -3.13
N GLU A 281 22.64 -9.24 -4.01
CA GLU A 281 23.75 -9.77 -4.79
C GLU A 281 24.92 -10.15 -3.88
N ILE A 282 25.17 -9.34 -2.86
CA ILE A 282 26.18 -9.62 -1.83
C ILE A 282 25.71 -10.79 -0.98
N ALA A 283 24.47 -10.77 -0.50
CA ALA A 283 23.91 -11.88 0.28
C ALA A 283 23.94 -13.20 -0.51
N MET A 284 23.58 -13.18 -1.79
CA MET A 284 23.61 -14.34 -2.68
C MET A 284 25.03 -14.88 -2.86
N LYS A 285 26.02 -14.01 -3.10
CA LYS A 285 27.44 -14.44 -3.18
C LYS A 285 27.89 -15.14 -1.89
N VAL A 286 27.52 -14.62 -0.74
CA VAL A 286 27.85 -15.27 0.54
C VAL A 286 27.13 -16.61 0.70
N MET A 287 25.85 -16.68 0.34
CA MET A 287 25.03 -17.90 0.45
C MET A 287 25.49 -19.03 -0.49
N GLN A 288 26.02 -18.69 -1.67
CA GLN A 288 26.43 -19.66 -2.69
C GLN A 288 27.89 -20.11 -2.55
N SER A 289 28.73 -19.31 -1.93
CA SER A 289 30.14 -19.62 -1.72
C SER A 289 30.34 -20.31 -0.38
N GLU A 290 30.68 -21.62 -0.39
CA GLU A 290 30.92 -22.40 0.84
C GLU A 290 31.95 -21.72 1.76
N ARG A 291 33.00 -21.14 1.18
CA ARG A 291 34.04 -20.38 1.89
C ARG A 291 33.46 -19.17 2.61
N LEU A 292 32.71 -18.32 1.92
CA LEU A 292 32.12 -17.10 2.50
C LEU A 292 31.03 -17.45 3.50
N PHE A 293 30.19 -18.44 3.19
CA PHE A 293 29.16 -18.94 4.09
C PHE A 293 29.76 -19.39 5.41
N LYS A 294 30.82 -20.21 5.37
CA LYS A 294 31.52 -20.64 6.59
C LYS A 294 32.12 -19.46 7.35
N LYS A 295 32.72 -18.48 6.65
CA LYS A 295 33.35 -17.32 7.28
C LYS A 295 32.35 -16.40 7.99
N TYR A 296 31.18 -16.18 7.40
CA TYR A 296 30.24 -15.14 7.82
C TYR A 296 28.96 -15.68 8.47
N CYS A 297 28.49 -16.89 8.14
CA CYS A 297 27.15 -17.37 8.50
C CYS A 297 27.06 -18.23 9.78
N GLU A 298 28.16 -18.44 10.52
CA GLU A 298 28.17 -19.25 11.75
C GLU A 298 27.16 -18.79 12.83
N THR A 299 26.75 -17.51 12.82
CA THR A 299 25.84 -16.90 13.80
C THR A 299 24.41 -16.68 13.28
N ARG A 300 24.02 -17.36 12.18
CA ARG A 300 22.73 -17.19 11.48
C ARG A 300 22.39 -15.75 11.01
N PRO A 301 23.33 -14.94 10.50
CA PRO A 301 23.02 -13.63 9.93
C PRO A 301 22.16 -13.71 8.66
N TYR A 302 22.06 -14.89 8.03
CA TYR A 302 21.24 -15.10 6.85
C TYR A 302 19.73 -14.91 7.10
N ASN A 303 19.25 -14.99 8.35
CA ASN A 303 17.82 -14.77 8.64
C ASN A 303 17.35 -13.41 8.14
N THR A 304 18.12 -12.34 8.37
CA THR A 304 17.75 -11.01 7.90
C THR A 304 17.84 -10.89 6.38
N TRP A 305 18.77 -11.58 5.74
CA TRP A 305 18.89 -11.58 4.27
C TRP A 305 17.73 -12.30 3.61
N VAL A 306 17.35 -13.46 4.14
CA VAL A 306 16.20 -14.27 3.72
C VAL A 306 14.89 -13.51 3.90
N ILE A 307 14.79 -12.65 4.93
CA ILE A 307 13.61 -11.83 5.20
C ILE A 307 13.55 -10.59 4.29
N ASN A 308 14.71 -10.06 3.84
CA ASN A 308 14.77 -8.81 3.08
C ASN A 308 14.78 -9.02 1.56
N HIS A 309 15.23 -10.17 1.07
CA HIS A 309 15.51 -10.39 -0.35
C HIS A 309 14.85 -11.68 -0.87
N GLU A 310 13.90 -11.53 -1.80
CA GLU A 310 13.16 -12.67 -2.37
C GLU A 310 14.09 -13.68 -3.07
N ALA A 311 15.12 -13.22 -3.79
CA ALA A 311 16.09 -14.11 -4.42
C ALA A 311 16.86 -14.97 -3.41
N VAL A 312 17.25 -14.38 -2.27
CA VAL A 312 17.93 -15.07 -1.17
C VAL A 312 16.97 -16.05 -0.50
N ALA A 313 15.71 -15.64 -0.26
CA ALA A 313 14.68 -16.50 0.28
C ALA A 313 14.42 -17.72 -0.62
N MET A 314 14.31 -17.52 -1.93
CA MET A 314 14.11 -18.59 -2.90
C MET A 314 15.32 -19.53 -2.97
N CYS A 315 16.54 -18.99 -2.93
CA CYS A 315 17.75 -19.80 -2.80
C CYS A 315 17.72 -20.62 -1.51
N PHE A 316 17.28 -20.02 -0.40
CA PHE A 316 17.21 -20.65 0.90
C PHE A 316 16.23 -21.83 0.92
N ILE A 317 15.00 -21.64 0.43
CA ILE A 317 13.98 -22.70 0.38
C ILE A 317 14.36 -23.85 -0.56
N LYS A 318 14.97 -23.54 -1.70
CA LYS A 318 15.31 -24.56 -2.71
C LYS A 318 16.48 -25.44 -2.30
N THR A 319 17.39 -24.93 -1.48
CA THR A 319 18.57 -25.68 -1.05
C THR A 319 18.20 -26.59 0.13
N GLU A 320 18.25 -27.90 -0.11
CA GLU A 320 17.88 -28.93 0.88
C GLU A 320 18.68 -28.82 2.18
N ALA A 321 19.97 -28.49 2.09
CA ALA A 321 20.84 -28.29 3.26
C ALA A 321 20.38 -27.16 4.19
N PHE A 322 19.55 -26.23 3.71
CA PHE A 322 19.02 -25.15 4.55
C PHE A 322 17.67 -25.48 5.20
N ARG A 323 17.05 -26.61 4.84
CA ARG A 323 15.75 -27.02 5.38
C ARG A 323 15.76 -27.22 6.90
N GLU A 324 16.87 -27.65 7.47
CA GLU A 324 17.02 -27.83 8.92
C GLU A 324 17.03 -26.51 9.70
N PHE A 325 17.28 -25.38 9.02
CA PHE A 325 17.28 -24.05 9.62
C PHE A 325 15.93 -23.34 9.51
N PHE A 326 14.90 -23.98 8.94
CA PHE A 326 13.54 -23.45 8.95
C PHE A 326 12.92 -23.59 10.34
N ASP A 327 13.10 -22.55 11.14
CA ASP A 327 12.26 -22.36 12.31
C ASP A 327 10.94 -21.63 11.94
N TYR A 328 9.98 -21.70 12.86
CA TYR A 328 8.68 -21.05 12.71
C TYR A 328 8.82 -19.54 12.44
N TYR A 329 9.77 -18.87 13.11
CA TYR A 329 9.94 -17.42 13.00
C TYR A 329 10.39 -17.02 11.60
N LEU A 330 11.43 -17.68 11.07
CA LEU A 330 11.94 -17.43 9.72
C LEU A 330 10.87 -17.73 8.67
N MET A 331 10.13 -18.83 8.83
CA MET A 331 9.04 -19.20 7.92
C MET A 331 7.94 -18.13 7.89
N SER A 332 7.48 -17.65 9.04
CA SER A 332 6.45 -16.60 9.12
C SER A 332 6.92 -15.33 8.40
N ARG A 333 8.13 -14.85 8.73
CA ARG A 333 8.68 -13.60 8.19
C ARG A 333 8.97 -13.67 6.69
N LEU A 334 9.43 -14.83 6.22
CA LEU A 334 9.62 -15.09 4.80
C LEU A 334 8.29 -15.04 4.06
N CYS A 335 7.27 -15.72 4.59
CA CYS A 335 5.94 -15.71 3.99
C CYS A 335 5.30 -14.31 3.97
N GLU A 336 5.53 -13.50 5.00
CA GLU A 336 5.10 -12.09 5.07
C GLU A 336 5.72 -11.23 3.97
N ASN A 337 7.04 -11.37 3.76
CA ASN A 337 7.77 -10.44 2.91
C ASN A 337 7.89 -10.87 1.44
N HIS A 338 7.73 -12.15 1.13
CA HIS A 338 8.06 -12.72 -0.18
C HIS A 338 6.92 -13.58 -0.75
N PRO A 339 5.98 -12.98 -1.51
CA PRO A 339 4.85 -13.71 -2.09
C PRO A 339 5.25 -14.88 -3.00
N ALA A 340 6.32 -14.77 -3.81
CA ALA A 340 6.74 -15.88 -4.67
C ALA A 340 7.28 -17.06 -3.85
N ALA A 341 7.93 -16.76 -2.73
CA ALA A 341 8.44 -17.76 -1.80
C ALA A 341 7.30 -18.49 -1.08
N LEU A 342 6.28 -17.75 -0.65
CA LEU A 342 5.04 -18.30 -0.13
C LEU A 342 4.32 -19.20 -1.15
N GLU A 343 4.18 -18.75 -2.40
CA GLU A 343 3.56 -19.55 -3.47
C GLU A 343 4.34 -20.85 -3.72
N PHE A 344 5.67 -20.79 -3.72
CA PHE A 344 6.52 -21.97 -3.84
C PHE A 344 6.28 -22.95 -2.69
N LEU A 345 6.28 -22.47 -1.44
CA LEU A 345 6.01 -23.29 -0.25
C LEU A 345 4.61 -23.92 -0.31
N PHE A 346 3.61 -23.19 -0.79
CA PHE A 346 2.23 -23.68 -0.91
C PHE A 346 2.09 -24.80 -1.97
N ASN A 347 2.90 -24.76 -3.02
CA ASN A 347 2.89 -25.75 -4.09
C ASN A 347 3.66 -27.04 -3.74
N GLN A 348 4.39 -27.08 -2.63
CA GLN A 348 5.07 -28.27 -2.13
C GLN A 348 4.28 -28.87 -0.97
N GLU A 349 3.80 -30.11 -1.11
CA GLU A 349 2.86 -30.71 -0.16
C GLU A 349 3.44 -30.85 1.27
N ASP A 350 4.71 -31.25 1.37
CA ASP A 350 5.47 -31.38 2.62
C ASP A 350 5.66 -30.03 3.33
N LEU A 351 5.98 -28.97 2.56
CA LEU A 351 6.19 -27.63 3.10
C LEU A 351 4.87 -26.94 3.42
N ARG A 352 3.80 -27.19 2.66
CA ARG A 352 2.46 -26.63 2.90
C ARG A 352 1.86 -27.06 4.23
N ILE A 353 2.00 -28.34 4.60
CA ILE A 353 1.51 -28.83 5.91
C ILE A 353 2.29 -28.16 7.05
N ASN A 354 3.62 -28.07 6.92
CA ASN A 354 4.46 -27.37 7.88
C ASN A 354 4.11 -25.89 7.97
N MET A 355 3.77 -25.25 6.85
CA MET A 355 3.33 -23.85 6.81
C MET A 355 1.98 -23.69 7.54
N TYR A 356 1.01 -24.58 7.35
CA TYR A 356 -0.25 -24.57 8.09
C TYR A 356 -0.04 -24.68 9.60
N ALA A 357 0.79 -25.61 10.03
CA ALA A 357 1.06 -25.84 11.44
C ALA A 357 1.84 -24.70 12.09
N ASN A 358 2.80 -24.11 11.36
CA ASN A 358 3.69 -23.10 11.93
C ASN A 358 3.15 -21.68 11.73
N VAL A 359 2.83 -21.29 10.50
CA VAL A 359 2.48 -19.90 10.17
C VAL A 359 1.06 -19.56 10.62
N PHE A 360 0.06 -20.41 10.37
CA PHE A 360 -1.34 -20.02 10.62
C PHE A 360 -1.87 -20.35 12.01
N LEU A 361 -1.27 -21.32 12.72
CA LEU A 361 -1.69 -21.67 14.08
C LEU A 361 -0.96 -20.85 15.16
N ASN A 362 0.26 -20.39 14.88
CA ASN A 362 1.09 -19.70 15.88
C ASN A 362 1.27 -18.21 15.62
N SER A 363 0.91 -17.68 14.44
CA SER A 363 1.12 -16.27 14.13
C SER A 363 -0.15 -15.44 14.39
N ASP A 364 0.00 -14.48 15.29
CA ASP A 364 -0.83 -13.26 15.33
C ASP A 364 -0.34 -12.25 14.27
N SER A 365 0.38 -12.69 13.24
CA SER A 365 1.12 -11.78 12.37
C SER A 365 0.19 -11.10 11.36
N PRO A 366 0.04 -9.76 11.42
CA PRO A 366 -0.92 -9.03 10.59
C PRO A 366 -0.46 -8.84 9.13
N ASN A 367 0.77 -9.25 8.76
CA ASN A 367 1.41 -8.81 7.51
C ASN A 367 1.61 -9.92 6.47
N LEU A 368 1.00 -11.08 6.64
CA LEU A 368 1.02 -12.09 5.59
C LEU A 368 0.34 -11.52 4.32
N PRO A 369 0.84 -11.80 3.10
CA PRO A 369 0.20 -11.42 1.84
C PRO A 369 -1.01 -12.33 1.60
N LEU A 370 -1.98 -12.24 2.53
CA LEU A 370 -3.19 -13.04 2.58
C LEU A 370 -4.06 -12.76 1.36
N ASP A 371 -3.92 -11.60 0.71
CA ASP A 371 -4.56 -11.27 -0.55
C ASP A 371 -4.32 -12.33 -1.63
N LYS A 372 -3.10 -12.88 -1.76
CA LYS A 372 -2.79 -13.84 -2.83
C LYS A 372 -3.14 -15.28 -2.49
N ILE A 373 -3.04 -15.65 -1.20
CA ILE A 373 -3.19 -17.04 -0.76
C ILE A 373 -4.50 -17.34 -0.05
N ALA A 374 -5.31 -16.33 0.30
CA ALA A 374 -6.56 -16.55 1.03
C ALA A 374 -7.50 -17.50 0.29
N MET A 375 -7.74 -17.28 -1.00
CA MET A 375 -8.64 -18.14 -1.77
C MET A 375 -8.10 -19.57 -1.95
N PRO A 376 -6.82 -19.79 -2.29
CA PRO A 376 -6.20 -21.12 -2.24
C PRO A 376 -6.37 -21.83 -0.88
N CYS A 377 -6.06 -21.15 0.24
CA CYS A 377 -6.22 -21.70 1.59
C CYS A 377 -7.69 -22.05 1.86
N LEU A 378 -8.61 -21.14 1.58
CA LEU A 378 -10.05 -21.34 1.77
C LEU A 378 -10.63 -22.40 0.83
N LYS A 379 -9.93 -22.81 -0.25
CA LYS A 379 -10.33 -23.93 -1.11
C LYS A 379 -9.76 -25.27 -0.64
N ASP A 380 -8.71 -25.27 0.16
CA ASP A 380 -8.07 -26.47 0.70
C ASP A 380 -8.90 -27.06 1.87
N PRO A 381 -9.41 -28.30 1.76
CA PRO A 381 -10.15 -28.96 2.84
C PRO A 381 -9.34 -29.11 4.14
N ASN A 382 -8.01 -29.29 4.07
CA ASN A 382 -7.17 -29.44 5.26
C ASN A 382 -7.11 -28.13 6.03
N PHE A 383 -6.97 -27.01 5.32
CA PHE A 383 -7.01 -25.68 5.92
C PHE A 383 -8.38 -25.38 6.53
N ARG A 384 -9.48 -25.67 5.80
CA ARG A 384 -10.84 -25.48 6.34
C ARG A 384 -11.06 -26.20 7.65
N ARG A 385 -10.55 -27.43 7.80
CA ARG A 385 -10.67 -28.21 9.03
C ARG A 385 -10.02 -27.53 10.23
N ILE A 386 -8.82 -26.97 10.06
CA ILE A 386 -8.04 -26.34 11.14
C ILE A 386 -8.34 -24.84 11.34
N SER A 387 -9.03 -24.21 10.40
CA SER A 387 -9.39 -22.79 10.49
C SER A 387 -10.30 -22.49 11.70
N HIS A 388 -10.04 -21.37 12.36
CA HIS A 388 -10.75 -20.85 13.52
C HIS A 388 -11.06 -19.36 13.33
N ASP A 389 -11.81 -18.76 14.27
CA ASP A 389 -12.37 -17.40 14.15
C ASP A 389 -11.33 -16.34 13.75
N SER A 390 -10.26 -16.17 14.54
CA SER A 390 -9.22 -15.15 14.30
C SER A 390 -8.53 -15.32 12.94
N LEU A 391 -8.26 -16.56 12.52
CA LEU A 391 -7.65 -16.82 11.22
C LEU A 391 -8.58 -16.44 10.06
N LEU A 392 -9.87 -16.77 10.16
CA LEU A 392 -10.86 -16.39 9.16
C LEU A 392 -11.06 -14.87 9.13
N VAL A 393 -11.01 -14.18 10.27
CA VAL A 393 -10.99 -12.71 10.31
C VAL A 393 -9.77 -12.17 9.59
N SER A 394 -8.59 -12.70 9.85
CA SER A 394 -7.36 -12.25 9.20
C SER A 394 -7.47 -12.40 7.68
N LEU A 395 -7.88 -13.57 7.17
CA LEU A 395 -8.11 -13.78 5.73
C LEU A 395 -9.21 -12.86 5.16
N GLY A 396 -10.33 -12.77 5.87
CA GLY A 396 -11.51 -12.02 5.45
C GLY A 396 -11.34 -10.50 5.53
N THR A 397 -10.40 -9.98 6.32
CA THR A 397 -10.10 -8.54 6.39
C THR A 397 -9.02 -8.11 5.41
N HIS A 398 -8.21 -9.04 4.88
CA HIS A 398 -7.13 -8.73 3.92
C HIS A 398 -7.50 -8.97 2.45
N ASN A 399 -8.52 -9.78 2.19
CA ASN A 399 -8.96 -10.06 0.82
C ASN A 399 -10.49 -9.94 0.68
N PRO A 400 -11.00 -9.09 -0.24
CA PRO A 400 -12.43 -8.91 -0.45
C PRO A 400 -13.15 -10.16 -1.00
N GLU A 401 -12.52 -10.92 -1.90
CA GLU A 401 -13.09 -12.18 -2.39
C GLU A 401 -13.19 -13.22 -1.27
N ALA A 402 -12.15 -13.32 -0.43
CA ALA A 402 -12.12 -14.18 0.73
C ALA A 402 -13.18 -13.75 1.75
N ALA A 403 -13.33 -12.44 2.00
CA ALA A 403 -14.37 -11.88 2.85
C ALA A 403 -15.76 -12.36 2.41
N LYS A 404 -16.05 -12.17 1.11
CA LYS A 404 -17.30 -12.62 0.51
C LYS A 404 -17.46 -14.13 0.62
N PHE A 405 -16.43 -14.90 0.31
CA PHE A 405 -16.46 -16.36 0.38
C PHE A 405 -16.69 -16.87 1.80
N ILE A 406 -16.00 -16.32 2.78
CA ILE A 406 -16.15 -16.64 4.20
C ILE A 406 -17.58 -16.33 4.65
N LEU A 407 -18.08 -15.12 4.39
CA LEU A 407 -19.41 -14.68 4.82
C LEU A 407 -20.56 -15.46 4.14
N THR A 408 -20.32 -16.05 2.97
CA THR A 408 -21.33 -16.77 2.18
C THR A 408 -21.19 -18.30 2.25
N THR A 409 -20.13 -18.82 2.89
CA THR A 409 -19.89 -20.27 3.01
C THR A 409 -20.26 -20.76 4.41
N LYS A 410 -21.28 -21.63 4.50
CA LYS A 410 -21.82 -22.13 5.76
C LYS A 410 -20.78 -22.69 6.72
N GLU A 411 -19.89 -23.52 6.23
CA GLU A 411 -18.82 -24.13 7.05
C GLU A 411 -17.90 -23.09 7.70
N LEU A 412 -17.65 -21.97 7.02
CA LEU A 412 -16.68 -20.96 7.43
C LEU A 412 -17.33 -19.89 8.30
N TYR A 413 -18.43 -19.28 7.86
CA TYR A 413 -19.06 -18.21 8.64
C TYR A 413 -19.56 -18.72 9.99
N THR A 414 -19.92 -19.99 10.14
CA THR A 414 -20.36 -20.53 11.45
C THR A 414 -19.27 -20.55 12.50
N LYS A 415 -18.01 -20.40 12.09
CA LYS A 415 -16.86 -20.30 12.98
C LYS A 415 -16.56 -18.86 13.41
N LEU A 416 -17.23 -17.87 12.82
CA LEU A 416 -17.04 -16.46 13.14
C LEU A 416 -17.87 -16.04 14.35
N SER A 417 -17.29 -15.26 15.26
CA SER A 417 -18.03 -14.51 16.27
C SER A 417 -18.73 -13.28 15.67
N GLU A 418 -19.66 -12.68 16.42
CA GLU A 418 -20.33 -11.43 16.02
C GLU A 418 -19.31 -10.29 15.80
N ASN A 419 -18.33 -10.15 16.69
CA ASN A 419 -17.27 -9.13 16.55
C ASN A 419 -16.44 -9.35 15.29
N SER A 420 -16.12 -10.60 14.97
CA SER A 420 -15.40 -10.97 13.76
C SER A 420 -16.15 -10.61 12.47
N VAL A 421 -17.47 -10.86 12.46
CA VAL A 421 -18.33 -10.43 11.34
C VAL A 421 -18.32 -8.91 11.21
N ARG A 422 -18.43 -8.17 12.32
CA ARG A 422 -18.34 -6.70 12.32
C ARG A 422 -17.01 -6.22 11.72
N LEU A 423 -15.89 -6.80 12.13
CA LEU A 423 -14.55 -6.41 11.64
C LEU A 423 -14.43 -6.60 10.12
N ILE A 424 -14.85 -7.74 9.59
CA ILE A 424 -14.83 -8.02 8.14
C ILE A 424 -15.75 -7.04 7.40
N CYS A 425 -16.97 -6.83 7.91
CA CYS A 425 -17.97 -5.98 7.29
C CYS A 425 -17.59 -4.49 7.28
N ASN A 426 -17.00 -3.99 8.37
CA ASN A 426 -16.48 -2.62 8.47
C ASN A 426 -15.32 -2.39 7.51
N LYS A 427 -14.45 -3.41 7.32
CA LYS A 427 -13.33 -3.31 6.39
C LYS A 427 -13.79 -3.25 4.93
N TYR A 428 -14.87 -3.94 4.58
CA TYR A 428 -15.42 -3.97 3.23
C TYR A 428 -16.92 -3.61 3.18
N PRO A 429 -17.27 -2.33 3.37
CA PRO A 429 -18.66 -1.87 3.37
C PRO A 429 -19.39 -2.22 2.06
N HIS A 430 -18.67 -2.21 0.93
CA HIS A 430 -19.23 -2.58 -0.36
C HIS A 430 -19.66 -4.05 -0.46
N ILE A 431 -18.96 -4.98 0.23
CA ILE A 431 -19.33 -6.39 0.30
C ILE A 431 -20.55 -6.55 1.19
N THR A 432 -20.55 -5.89 2.34
CA THR A 432 -21.71 -5.83 3.24
C THR A 432 -22.95 -5.38 2.48
N GLN A 433 -22.83 -4.30 1.71
CA GLN A 433 -23.91 -3.76 0.89
C GLN A 433 -24.29 -4.67 -0.30
N GLN A 434 -23.35 -5.47 -0.83
CA GLN A 434 -23.63 -6.47 -1.86
C GLN A 434 -24.36 -7.70 -1.29
N ILE A 435 -24.06 -8.10 -0.04
CA ILE A 435 -24.69 -9.23 0.66
C ILE A 435 -26.09 -8.83 1.13
N LEU A 436 -26.24 -7.67 1.77
CA LEU A 436 -27.51 -6.93 1.78
C LEU A 436 -27.91 -6.68 0.29
N ASN A 437 -29.05 -6.18 -0.15
CA ASN A 437 -29.38 -6.02 -1.59
C ASN A 437 -29.43 -7.29 -2.50
N THR A 438 -28.63 -8.34 -2.31
CA THR A 438 -28.68 -9.58 -3.11
C THR A 438 -29.37 -10.69 -2.32
N GLN A 439 -30.63 -10.98 -2.64
CA GLN A 439 -31.44 -11.97 -1.90
C GLN A 439 -30.76 -13.33 -1.74
N SER A 440 -30.16 -13.85 -2.82
CA SER A 440 -29.46 -15.14 -2.79
C SER A 440 -28.23 -15.17 -1.87
N LEU A 441 -27.60 -14.02 -1.62
CA LEU A 441 -26.49 -13.91 -0.67
C LEU A 441 -27.00 -13.71 0.77
N ARG A 442 -28.09 -12.96 0.96
CA ARG A 442 -28.75 -12.79 2.27
C ARG A 442 -29.16 -14.12 2.87
N GLU A 443 -29.73 -15.00 2.05
CA GLU A 443 -30.20 -16.33 2.48
C GLU A 443 -29.07 -17.24 2.96
N LEU A 444 -27.82 -16.95 2.60
CA LEU A 444 -26.64 -17.69 3.06
C LEU A 444 -26.17 -17.24 4.44
N VAL A 445 -26.60 -16.08 4.93
CA VAL A 445 -26.15 -15.47 6.19
C VAL A 445 -27.18 -15.70 7.30
N LYS A 446 -26.72 -16.00 8.52
CA LYS A 446 -27.60 -16.16 9.69
C LYS A 446 -28.36 -14.85 10.01
N PRO A 447 -29.63 -14.92 10.44
CA PRO A 447 -30.42 -13.73 10.79
C PRO A 447 -29.77 -12.80 11.82
N ALA A 448 -29.13 -13.35 12.86
CA ALA A 448 -28.42 -12.56 13.86
C ALA A 448 -27.25 -11.75 13.27
N HIS A 449 -26.58 -12.29 12.25
CA HIS A 449 -25.49 -11.59 11.56
C HIS A 449 -26.03 -10.59 10.54
N LEU A 450 -27.17 -10.84 9.89
CA LEU A 450 -27.81 -9.85 9.01
C LEU A 450 -28.12 -8.54 9.75
N ALA A 451 -28.62 -8.62 10.99
CA ALA A 451 -28.86 -7.45 11.83
C ALA A 451 -27.57 -6.64 12.12
N ILE A 452 -26.42 -7.32 12.21
CA ILE A 452 -25.12 -6.68 12.35
C ILE A 452 -24.74 -5.95 11.06
N LEU A 453 -24.88 -6.62 9.90
CA LEU A 453 -24.57 -6.01 8.60
C LEU A 453 -25.37 -4.73 8.36
N GLU A 454 -26.65 -4.72 8.75
CA GLU A 454 -27.55 -3.56 8.60
C GLU A 454 -27.16 -2.37 9.49
N ALA A 455 -26.42 -2.60 10.58
CA ALA A 455 -26.01 -1.56 11.52
C ALA A 455 -24.70 -0.83 11.14
N VAL A 456 -23.97 -1.31 10.13
CA VAL A 456 -22.63 -0.79 9.72
C VAL A 456 -22.73 0.47 8.82
N ILE A 457 -23.91 1.09 8.69
CA ILE A 457 -24.18 2.09 7.65
C ILE A 457 -23.70 3.51 8.04
N ILE A 458 -22.72 3.98 7.24
CA ILE A 458 -22.17 5.33 7.02
C ILE A 458 -21.43 5.98 8.21
N GLU A 459 -20.11 6.08 8.05
CA GLU A 459 -19.22 6.81 8.95
C GLU A 459 -19.50 8.34 8.90
N PRO A 460 -19.58 9.02 10.05
CA PRO A 460 -19.76 10.48 10.13
C PRO A 460 -18.73 11.28 9.31
N PHE A 461 -17.52 10.73 9.14
CA PHE A 461 -16.43 11.37 8.39
C PHE A 461 -16.77 11.56 6.91
N ALA A 462 -17.30 10.53 6.24
CA ALA A 462 -17.64 10.60 4.81
C ALA A 462 -18.70 11.66 4.52
N VAL A 463 -19.68 11.80 5.42
CA VAL A 463 -20.75 12.80 5.33
C VAL A 463 -20.19 14.21 5.44
N GLU A 464 -19.29 14.46 6.39
CA GLU A 464 -18.69 15.78 6.56
C GLU A 464 -17.82 16.15 5.35
N ILE A 465 -16.97 15.22 4.87
CA ILE A 465 -16.16 15.46 3.67
C ILE A 465 -17.03 15.73 2.44
N SER A 466 -18.14 15.00 2.25
CA SER A 466 -19.09 15.25 1.17
C SER A 466 -19.64 16.66 1.19
N LYS A 467 -20.05 17.13 2.38
CA LYS A 467 -20.56 18.48 2.57
C LYS A 467 -19.52 19.53 2.19
N GLN A 468 -18.26 19.33 2.59
CA GLN A 468 -17.16 20.21 2.20
C GLN A 468 -16.90 20.18 0.68
N ALA A 469 -16.91 19.01 0.05
CA ALA A 469 -16.70 18.86 -1.39
C ALA A 469 -17.84 19.50 -2.21
N LYS A 470 -19.09 19.41 -1.76
CA LYS A 470 -20.26 20.02 -2.41
C LYS A 470 -20.19 21.53 -2.45
N GLY A 471 -19.68 22.16 -1.39
CA GLY A 471 -19.48 23.60 -1.40
C GLY A 471 -18.15 24.07 -1.95
N TRP A 472 -17.33 23.18 -2.52
CA TRP A 472 -16.20 23.57 -3.37
C TRP A 472 -16.69 24.16 -4.70
N ASP A 473 -15.96 25.06 -5.33
CA ASP A 473 -16.23 25.53 -6.68
C ASP A 473 -15.17 24.95 -7.62
N LEU A 474 -15.61 24.13 -8.57
CA LEU A 474 -14.74 23.45 -9.55
C LEU A 474 -14.11 24.45 -10.53
N GLN A 475 -14.75 25.60 -10.81
CA GLN A 475 -14.23 26.56 -11.77
C GLN A 475 -13.12 27.42 -11.16
N SER A 476 -13.33 27.93 -9.95
CA SER A 476 -12.33 28.74 -9.26
C SER A 476 -11.32 27.93 -8.45
N ASN A 477 -11.53 26.62 -8.32
CA ASN A 477 -10.78 25.69 -7.48
C ASN A 477 -10.64 26.19 -6.02
N LYS A 478 -11.74 26.68 -5.46
CA LYS A 478 -11.80 27.31 -4.12
C LYS A 478 -13.12 26.97 -3.43
N PRO A 479 -13.22 27.15 -2.10
CA PRO A 479 -14.52 27.11 -1.42
C PRO A 479 -15.46 28.14 -2.04
N SER A 480 -16.74 27.78 -2.18
CA SER A 480 -17.79 28.71 -2.57
C SER A 480 -17.88 29.86 -1.55
N LYS A 481 -18.24 31.06 -2.02
CA LYS A 481 -18.30 32.27 -1.16
C LYS A 481 -19.25 32.13 0.04
N GLU A 482 -20.20 31.21 0.00
CA GLU A 482 -21.12 30.92 1.11
C GLU A 482 -20.47 30.10 2.24
N MET A 483 -19.31 29.48 1.99
CA MET A 483 -18.59 28.62 2.93
C MET A 483 -17.29 29.21 3.49
N ASP A 484 -16.93 30.45 3.14
CA ASP A 484 -15.76 31.10 3.73
C ASP A 484 -16.06 31.45 5.20
N VAL A 485 -15.77 30.51 6.10
CA VAL A 485 -16.04 30.60 7.54
C VAL A 485 -15.30 31.80 8.15
N ASP A 486 -14.19 32.23 7.57
CA ASP A 486 -13.47 33.45 7.98
C ASP A 486 -14.24 34.74 7.64
N ALA A 487 -15.09 34.72 6.60
CA ALA A 487 -16.01 35.82 6.31
C ALA A 487 -17.22 35.81 7.25
N VAL A 488 -17.75 34.64 7.60
CA VAL A 488 -18.91 34.53 8.51
C VAL A 488 -18.52 34.86 9.96
N ALA A 489 -17.34 34.44 10.43
CA ALA A 489 -16.84 34.75 11.78
C ALA A 489 -16.51 36.25 11.95
N LYS A 490 -16.12 36.96 10.88
CA LYS A 490 -15.94 38.42 10.92
C LYS A 490 -17.26 39.22 10.97
N PHE A 491 -18.39 38.60 10.63
CA PHE A 491 -19.70 39.26 10.69
C PHE A 491 -20.49 38.96 11.97
N THR A 492 -20.13 37.93 12.75
CA THR A 492 -20.82 37.57 14.00
C THR A 492 -20.21 38.12 15.29
N LEU A 493 -19.05 38.80 15.23
CA LEU A 493 -18.41 39.48 16.39
C LEU A 493 -18.50 41.02 16.34
N LYS A 494 -19.56 41.56 15.76
CA LYS A 494 -20.02 42.93 16.03
C LYS A 494 -21.48 42.91 16.50
N LYS A 495 -21.67 42.61 17.78
CA LYS A 495 -22.76 43.18 18.58
C LYS A 495 -22.25 43.47 19.97
#